data_AF-A0A8K0VWG3-F1
#
_entry.id   AF-A0A8K0VWG3-F1
#
_cell.length_a   1.000
_cell.length_b   1.000
_cell.length_c   1.000
_cell.angle_alpha   90.00
_cell.angle_beta   90.00
_cell.angle_gamma   90.00
#
_symmetry.space_group_name_H-M   'P 1'
#
loop_
_entity.id
_entity.type
_entity.pdbx_description
1 polymer ?
#
loop_
_entity_poly.entity_id
_entity_poly.type
_entity_poly.pdbx_seq_one_letter_code
_entity_poly.pdbx_strand_id
1 'polypeptide(L)'
;MAEPVSSIYGPGAIICWLCTVLAVILSWTFNRSSWEHDTITTDLVACLLLPAVALVHLIYELARAEKVENWKATPTMDAAFAVCMMFASVGTTLCCLAGVNSHKRRTASTLLFLVACIITVITIISASGSKCPTFDKDNLAFPLTLDGCNLAGLALLLWHISNQRRQLTIGFSAWLIFFIITCMTLGYTLGTQIGLYPHDQTERDHALRLFPQTPYSLGDIDQAVAVGIGVLTLLFCVRDIVLDVRTSVDDEFEHWKVRCMDDIESGNTEVETLRWKTALEVIDKKARFQRTRKRHRKRERDQWEALPEGLKVVFKHLEEKRDGSSRIAARLEESGFL
;
A
#
# COMPACT_ATOMS: atom_id res chain seq x y z
N MET A 1 -24.14 -30.09 -7.98
CA MET A 1 -23.97 -29.13 -6.88
C MET A 1 -22.72 -28.33 -7.19
N ALA A 2 -22.79 -27.00 -7.21
CA ALA A 2 -21.59 -26.18 -7.44
C ALA A 2 -20.61 -26.42 -6.28
N GLU A 3 -19.33 -26.62 -6.59
CA GLU A 3 -18.31 -26.72 -5.55
C GLU A 3 -18.28 -25.40 -4.76
N PRO A 4 -18.30 -25.46 -3.42
CA PRO A 4 -18.26 -24.26 -2.60
C PRO A 4 -16.93 -23.55 -2.81
N VAL A 5 -16.98 -22.22 -2.98
CA VAL A 5 -15.79 -21.38 -3.00
C VAL A 5 -15.05 -21.57 -1.68
N SER A 6 -13.71 -21.60 -1.71
CA SER A 6 -12.94 -21.64 -0.46
C SER A 6 -13.13 -20.35 0.34
N SER A 7 -13.36 -20.46 1.66
CA SER A 7 -13.61 -19.30 2.54
C SER A 7 -12.42 -18.33 2.64
N ILE A 8 -11.23 -18.76 2.20
CA ILE A 8 -10.04 -17.91 2.08
C ILE A 8 -10.22 -16.74 1.10
N TYR A 9 -11.14 -16.85 0.16
CA TYR A 9 -11.49 -15.78 -0.78
C TYR A 9 -12.76 -15.03 -0.37
N GLY A 10 -13.32 -15.35 0.81
CA GLY A 10 -14.48 -14.67 1.34
C GLY A 10 -14.24 -13.18 1.60
N PRO A 11 -15.31 -12.38 1.70
CA PRO A 11 -15.21 -10.93 1.80
C PRO A 11 -14.41 -10.47 3.03
N GLY A 12 -14.52 -11.19 4.15
CA GLY A 12 -13.77 -10.86 5.36
C GLY A 12 -12.27 -11.08 5.21
N ALA A 13 -11.87 -12.17 4.54
CA ALA A 13 -10.47 -12.44 4.22
C ALA A 13 -9.87 -11.40 3.26
N ILE A 14 -10.63 -10.97 2.24
CA ILE A 14 -10.21 -9.91 1.32
C ILE A 14 -10.04 -8.57 2.06
N ILE A 15 -11.00 -8.18 2.91
CA ILE A 15 -10.90 -6.95 3.72
C ILE A 15 -9.68 -7.02 4.65
N CYS A 16 -9.46 -8.16 5.31
CA CYS A 16 -8.28 -8.38 6.15
C CYS A 16 -6.97 -8.15 5.39
N TRP A 17 -6.89 -8.71 4.18
CA TRP A 17 -5.74 -8.53 3.31
C TRP A 17 -5.57 -7.08 2.85
N LEU A 18 -6.64 -6.39 2.49
CA LEU A 18 -6.60 -4.96 2.13
C LEU A 18 -6.13 -4.09 3.30
N CYS A 19 -6.55 -4.38 4.53
CA CYS A 19 -6.03 -3.70 5.72
C CYS A 19 -4.53 -3.95 5.90
N THR A 20 -4.06 -5.16 5.62
CA THR A 20 -2.63 -5.52 5.68
C THR A 20 -1.82 -4.79 4.61
N VAL A 21 -2.33 -4.74 3.38
CA VAL A 21 -1.76 -3.94 2.27
C VAL A 21 -1.63 -2.48 2.70
N LEU A 22 -2.71 -1.89 3.22
CA LEU A 22 -2.71 -0.51 3.66
C LEU A 22 -1.71 -0.27 4.80
N ALA A 23 -1.62 -1.19 5.77
CA ALA A 23 -0.62 -1.12 6.84
C ALA A 23 0.82 -1.12 6.28
N VAL A 24 1.13 -1.96 5.29
CA VAL A 24 2.46 -1.97 4.64
C VAL A 24 2.73 -0.63 3.95
N ILE A 25 1.76 -0.12 3.19
CA ILE A 25 1.89 1.18 2.50
C ILE A 25 2.11 2.31 3.51
N LEU A 26 1.31 2.38 4.57
CA LEU A 26 1.44 3.39 5.62
C LEU A 26 2.78 3.28 6.35
N SER A 27 3.21 2.06 6.68
CA SER A 27 4.52 1.81 7.31
C SER A 27 5.67 2.31 6.43
N TRP A 28 5.70 1.97 5.15
CA TRP A 28 6.79 2.39 4.25
C TRP A 28 6.78 3.89 3.93
N THR A 29 5.62 4.53 4.09
CA THR A 29 5.41 5.94 3.79
C THR A 29 5.70 6.84 4.98
N PHE A 30 5.14 6.49 6.14
CA PHE A 30 5.08 7.37 7.31
C PHE A 30 5.92 6.91 8.48
N ASN A 31 6.23 5.60 8.59
CA ASN A 31 7.11 5.11 9.65
C ASN A 31 8.56 5.29 9.23
N ARG A 32 9.26 6.21 9.90
CA ARG A 32 10.64 6.56 9.56
C ARG A 32 11.60 5.42 9.81
N SER A 33 11.40 4.67 10.89
CA SER A 33 12.21 3.49 11.19
C SER A 33 12.12 2.46 10.05
N SER A 34 10.90 2.22 9.56
CA SER A 34 10.65 1.34 8.41
C SER A 34 11.29 1.88 7.13
N TRP A 35 11.25 3.19 6.90
CA TRP A 35 11.84 3.86 5.74
C TRP A 35 13.38 3.79 5.69
N GLU A 36 14.06 3.69 6.84
CA GLU A 36 15.52 3.66 6.88
C GLU A 36 16.10 2.23 6.71
N HIS A 37 15.31 1.19 6.98
CA HIS A 37 15.78 -0.20 6.98
C HIS A 37 15.16 -1.01 5.84
N ASP A 38 15.98 -1.59 4.96
CA ASP A 38 15.53 -2.52 3.93
C ASP A 38 15.36 -3.94 4.48
N THR A 39 14.31 -4.14 5.28
CA THR A 39 13.94 -5.44 5.85
C THR A 39 12.61 -5.94 5.29
N ILE A 40 12.50 -7.26 5.14
CA ILE A 40 11.24 -7.94 4.84
C ILE A 40 10.49 -8.07 6.16
N THR A 41 9.47 -7.24 6.36
CA THR A 41 8.65 -7.25 7.57
C THR A 41 7.64 -8.40 7.52
N THR A 42 7.17 -8.82 8.69
CA THR A 42 6.08 -9.80 8.82
C THR A 42 4.83 -9.33 8.08
N ASP A 43 4.54 -8.03 8.10
CA ASP A 43 3.39 -7.45 7.44
C ASP A 43 3.50 -7.53 5.91
N LEU A 44 4.72 -7.37 5.36
CA LEU A 44 4.96 -7.59 3.94
C LEU A 44 4.74 -9.06 3.58
N VAL A 45 5.21 -10.00 4.40
CA VAL A 45 4.98 -11.43 4.16
C VAL A 45 3.48 -11.73 4.17
N ALA A 46 2.73 -11.20 5.14
CA ALA A 46 1.28 -11.36 5.22
C ALA A 46 0.57 -10.74 3.99
N CYS A 47 1.03 -9.56 3.55
CA CYS A 47 0.53 -8.91 2.34
C CYS A 47 0.76 -9.75 1.06
N LEU A 48 1.87 -10.48 0.97
CA LEU A 48 2.21 -11.33 -0.18
C LEU A 48 1.57 -12.73 -0.11
N LEU A 49 1.10 -13.14 1.05
CA LEU A 49 0.61 -14.51 1.27
C LEU A 49 -0.66 -14.81 0.47
N LEU A 50 -1.66 -13.93 0.50
CA LEU A 50 -2.92 -14.14 -0.22
C LEU A 50 -2.73 -14.25 -1.75
N PRO A 51 -2.01 -13.32 -2.43
CA PRO A 51 -1.74 -13.48 -3.86
C PRO A 51 -0.84 -14.68 -4.16
N ALA A 52 0.07 -15.07 -3.26
CA ALA A 52 0.84 -16.30 -3.41
C ALA A 52 -0.06 -17.55 -3.44
N VAL A 53 -1.00 -17.64 -2.50
CA VAL A 53 -1.96 -18.76 -2.45
C VAL A 53 -2.87 -18.76 -3.68
N ALA A 54 -3.38 -17.59 -4.08
CA ALA A 54 -4.17 -17.45 -5.30
C ALA A 54 -3.41 -17.90 -6.56
N LEU A 55 -2.14 -17.48 -6.69
CA LEU A 55 -1.27 -17.85 -7.80
C LEU A 55 -1.07 -19.38 -7.87
N VAL A 56 -0.73 -20.00 -6.73
CA VAL A 56 -0.53 -21.46 -6.65
C VAL A 56 -1.82 -22.20 -7.01
N HIS A 57 -2.98 -21.75 -6.52
CA HIS A 57 -4.27 -22.32 -6.89
C HIS A 57 -4.54 -22.24 -8.39
N LEU A 58 -4.32 -21.07 -9.01
CA LEU A 58 -4.52 -20.89 -10.45
C LEU A 58 -3.58 -21.78 -11.26
N ILE A 59 -2.29 -21.84 -10.91
CA ILE A 59 -1.32 -22.69 -11.61
C ILE A 59 -1.73 -24.16 -11.51
N TYR A 60 -2.13 -24.61 -10.31
CA TYR A 60 -2.58 -25.98 -10.10
C TYR A 60 -3.80 -26.33 -10.95
N GLU A 61 -4.82 -25.48 -10.94
CA GLU A 61 -6.04 -25.70 -11.71
C GLU A 61 -5.78 -25.63 -13.21
N LEU A 62 -4.95 -24.70 -13.70
CA LEU A 62 -4.55 -24.63 -15.10
C LEU A 62 -3.80 -25.90 -15.55
N ALA A 63 -2.88 -26.42 -14.73
CA ALA A 63 -2.17 -27.66 -15.02
C ALA A 63 -3.10 -28.89 -15.02
N ARG A 64 -4.16 -28.85 -14.21
CA ARG A 64 -5.19 -29.90 -14.19
C ARG A 64 -6.08 -29.84 -15.43
N ALA A 65 -6.43 -28.64 -15.87
CA ALA A 65 -7.34 -28.38 -16.97
C ALA A 65 -6.85 -28.80 -18.34
N GLU A 66 -5.53 -28.78 -18.57
CA GLU A 66 -4.92 -29.23 -19.82
C GLU A 66 -5.37 -30.66 -20.19
N LYS A 67 -5.81 -31.45 -19.21
CA LYS A 67 -6.24 -32.84 -19.37
C LYS A 67 -7.73 -33.03 -19.67
N VAL A 68 -8.55 -31.97 -19.62
CA VAL A 68 -10.02 -32.07 -19.72
C VAL A 68 -10.54 -31.25 -20.91
N GLU A 69 -11.22 -31.91 -21.85
CA GLU A 69 -11.91 -31.24 -22.96
C GLU A 69 -13.16 -30.50 -22.44
N ASN A 70 -13.30 -29.21 -22.76
CA ASN A 70 -14.40 -28.32 -22.32
C ASN A 70 -14.44 -27.99 -20.82
N TRP A 71 -13.30 -27.62 -20.25
CA TRP A 71 -13.22 -27.17 -18.86
C TRP A 71 -13.84 -25.77 -18.67
N LYS A 72 -14.69 -25.64 -17.64
CA LYS A 72 -15.26 -24.36 -17.18
C LYS A 72 -14.50 -23.91 -15.93
N ALA A 73 -14.26 -22.60 -15.81
CA ALA A 73 -13.66 -22.02 -14.61
C ALA A 73 -14.54 -22.36 -13.40
N THR A 74 -13.91 -22.84 -12.33
CA THR A 74 -14.62 -22.99 -11.06
C THR A 74 -14.78 -21.62 -10.41
N PRO A 75 -15.83 -21.39 -9.60
CA PRO A 75 -15.98 -20.13 -8.86
C PRO A 75 -14.76 -19.78 -7.99
N THR A 76 -14.05 -20.79 -7.48
CA THR A 76 -12.79 -20.61 -6.74
C THR A 76 -11.64 -20.10 -7.62
N MET A 77 -11.58 -20.49 -8.89
CA MET A 77 -10.61 -19.93 -9.82
C MET A 77 -10.91 -18.49 -10.17
N ASP A 78 -12.17 -18.14 -10.39
CA ASP A 78 -12.58 -16.76 -10.64
C ASP A 78 -12.17 -15.86 -9.47
N ALA A 79 -12.40 -16.36 -8.24
CA ALA A 79 -11.97 -15.72 -7.01
C ALA A 79 -10.44 -15.52 -6.94
N ALA A 80 -9.66 -16.58 -7.20
CA ALA A 80 -8.21 -16.51 -7.18
C ALA A 80 -7.66 -15.57 -8.28
N PHE A 81 -8.27 -15.60 -9.47
CA PHE A 81 -7.94 -14.71 -10.57
C PHE A 81 -8.16 -13.24 -10.19
N ALA A 82 -9.30 -12.92 -9.57
CA ALA A 82 -9.59 -11.58 -9.07
C ALA A 82 -8.53 -11.11 -8.05
N VAL A 83 -8.09 -11.97 -7.14
CA VAL A 83 -7.01 -11.65 -6.19
C VAL A 83 -5.69 -11.35 -6.91
N CYS A 84 -5.31 -12.14 -7.91
CA CYS A 84 -4.10 -11.89 -8.69
C CYS A 84 -4.17 -10.55 -9.44
N MET A 85 -5.34 -10.21 -9.99
CA MET A 85 -5.59 -8.91 -10.64
C MET A 85 -5.50 -7.75 -9.64
N MET A 86 -6.16 -7.87 -8.49
CA MET A 86 -6.06 -6.87 -7.41
C MET A 86 -4.60 -6.67 -6.99
N PHE A 87 -3.85 -7.75 -6.82
CA PHE A 87 -2.44 -7.65 -6.46
C PHE A 87 -1.56 -7.12 -7.59
N ALA A 88 -1.90 -7.29 -8.87
CA ALA A 88 -1.15 -6.67 -9.95
C ALA A 88 -1.17 -5.13 -9.81
N SER A 89 -2.34 -4.56 -9.49
CA SER A 89 -2.48 -3.13 -9.24
C SER A 89 -1.71 -2.68 -7.98
N VAL A 90 -1.94 -3.33 -6.84
CA VAL A 90 -1.32 -3.00 -5.55
C VAL A 90 0.20 -3.25 -5.55
N GLY A 91 0.63 -4.37 -6.13
CA GLY A 91 2.02 -4.78 -6.23
C GLY A 91 2.85 -3.79 -7.04
N THR A 92 2.25 -3.18 -8.06
CA THR A 92 2.87 -2.07 -8.81
C THR A 92 3.17 -0.88 -7.89
N THR A 93 2.20 -0.48 -7.06
CA THR A 93 2.40 0.59 -6.06
C THR A 93 3.47 0.25 -5.04
N LEU A 94 3.46 -0.97 -4.51
CA LEU A 94 4.46 -1.45 -3.56
C LEU A 94 5.87 -1.45 -4.19
N CYS A 95 6.00 -1.92 -5.43
CA CYS A 95 7.24 -1.86 -6.20
C CYS A 95 7.74 -0.42 -6.39
N CYS A 96 6.86 0.51 -6.78
CA CYS A 96 7.20 1.93 -6.87
C CYS A 96 7.71 2.47 -5.54
N LEU A 97 6.98 2.21 -4.46
CA LEU A 97 7.28 2.73 -3.13
C LEU A 97 8.62 2.20 -2.61
N ALA A 98 8.88 0.89 -2.77
CA ALA A 98 10.15 0.28 -2.42
C ALA A 98 11.30 0.81 -3.30
N GLY A 99 11.05 1.02 -4.60
CA GLY A 99 12.02 1.50 -5.57
C GLY A 99 12.47 2.95 -5.32
N VAL A 100 11.53 3.85 -5.01
CA VAL A 100 11.82 5.26 -4.66
C VAL A 100 12.78 5.34 -3.47
N ASN A 101 12.60 4.43 -2.50
CA ASN A 101 13.41 4.38 -1.29
C ASN A 101 14.70 3.54 -1.47
N SER A 102 14.98 3.05 -2.69
CA SER A 102 16.14 2.20 -3.00
C SER A 102 16.23 0.92 -2.15
N HIS A 103 15.09 0.40 -1.70
CA HIS A 103 14.98 -0.83 -0.92
C HIS A 103 14.96 -2.05 -1.83
N LYS A 104 16.14 -2.61 -2.10
CA LYS A 104 16.32 -3.70 -3.06
C LYS A 104 15.59 -4.97 -2.62
N ARG A 105 15.59 -5.32 -1.33
CA ARG A 105 14.97 -6.56 -0.84
C ARG A 105 13.44 -6.48 -0.92
N ARG A 106 12.87 -5.36 -0.48
CA ARG A 106 11.43 -5.09 -0.62
C ARG A 106 11.01 -5.07 -2.08
N THR A 107 11.74 -4.35 -2.94
CA THR A 107 11.45 -4.28 -4.38
C THR A 107 11.52 -5.66 -5.03
N ALA A 108 12.57 -6.45 -4.76
CA ALA A 108 12.73 -7.76 -5.37
C ALA A 108 11.61 -8.73 -4.96
N SER A 109 11.21 -8.73 -3.69
CA SER A 109 10.13 -9.59 -3.20
C SER A 109 8.77 -9.19 -3.79
N THR A 110 8.41 -7.90 -3.81
CA THR A 110 7.16 -7.44 -4.41
C THR A 110 7.13 -7.67 -5.92
N LEU A 111 8.26 -7.43 -6.60
CA LEU A 111 8.39 -7.61 -8.04
C LEU A 111 8.23 -9.07 -8.45
N LEU A 112 8.78 -10.01 -7.67
CA LEU A 112 8.64 -11.45 -7.93
C LEU A 112 7.17 -11.86 -8.02
N PHE A 113 6.36 -11.53 -7.01
CA PHE A 113 4.94 -11.88 -7.00
C PHE A 113 4.15 -11.08 -8.04
N LEU A 114 4.51 -9.81 -8.28
CA LEU A 114 3.86 -8.98 -9.28
C LEU A 114 4.02 -9.58 -10.68
N VAL A 115 5.26 -9.90 -11.07
CA VAL A 115 5.58 -10.52 -12.35
C VAL A 115 4.88 -11.86 -12.48
N ALA A 116 4.88 -12.69 -11.42
CA ALA A 116 4.20 -13.97 -11.45
C ALA A 116 2.68 -13.83 -11.66
N CYS A 117 2.01 -12.91 -10.95
CA CYS A 117 0.58 -12.65 -11.14
C CYS A 117 0.28 -12.14 -12.55
N ILE A 118 1.07 -11.19 -13.07
CA ILE A 118 0.89 -10.65 -14.43
C ILE A 118 1.06 -11.75 -15.48
N ILE A 119 2.09 -12.60 -15.37
CA ILE A 119 2.31 -13.69 -16.32
C ILE A 119 1.12 -14.65 -16.31
N THR A 120 0.67 -15.09 -15.13
CA THR A 120 -0.48 -16.00 -15.02
C THR A 120 -1.75 -15.39 -15.61
N VAL A 121 -2.00 -14.11 -15.33
CA VAL A 121 -3.13 -13.36 -15.92
C VAL A 121 -3.03 -13.34 -17.44
N ILE A 122 -1.88 -12.96 -18.01
CA ILE A 122 -1.68 -12.92 -19.46
C ILE A 122 -1.86 -14.30 -20.09
N THR A 123 -1.36 -15.36 -19.45
CA THR A 123 -1.52 -16.74 -19.93
C THR A 123 -3.00 -17.14 -20.00
N ILE A 124 -3.77 -16.86 -18.95
CA ILE A 124 -5.22 -17.13 -18.91
C ILE A 124 -5.96 -16.38 -20.02
N ILE A 125 -5.67 -15.09 -20.18
CA ILE A 125 -6.28 -14.23 -21.21
C ILE A 125 -5.99 -14.76 -22.60
N SER A 126 -4.72 -15.06 -22.86
CA SER A 126 -4.23 -15.47 -24.18
C SER A 126 -4.75 -16.87 -24.56
N ALA A 127 -4.97 -17.74 -23.57
CA ALA A 127 -5.48 -19.08 -23.81
C ALA A 127 -7.01 -19.14 -24.02
N SER A 128 -7.75 -18.08 -23.67
CA SER A 128 -9.22 -17.97 -23.80
C SER A 128 -9.75 -18.02 -25.25
N GLY A 129 -8.88 -18.25 -26.24
CA GLY A 129 -9.21 -18.35 -27.66
C GLY A 129 -9.36 -19.77 -28.22
N SER A 130 -8.89 -20.85 -27.56
CA SER A 130 -9.00 -22.20 -28.16
C SER A 130 -9.14 -23.39 -27.21
N LYS A 131 -8.72 -23.32 -25.93
CA LYS A 131 -8.79 -24.47 -24.99
C LYS A 131 -8.94 -24.12 -23.49
N CYS A 132 -8.89 -22.85 -23.12
CA CYS A 132 -8.94 -22.45 -21.70
C CYS A 132 -10.36 -22.10 -21.23
N PRO A 133 -10.58 -22.06 -19.91
CA PRO A 133 -11.89 -21.81 -19.37
C PRO A 133 -12.31 -20.40 -19.77
N THR A 134 -13.55 -20.26 -20.22
CA THR A 134 -14.10 -18.96 -20.60
C THR A 134 -14.35 -18.16 -19.35
N PHE A 135 -13.40 -17.30 -18.99
CA PHE A 135 -13.65 -16.18 -18.08
C PHE A 135 -14.53 -15.17 -18.80
N ASP A 136 -15.43 -14.54 -18.06
CA ASP A 136 -16.41 -13.58 -18.57
C ASP A 136 -15.68 -12.37 -19.19
N LYS A 137 -15.62 -12.31 -20.53
CA LYS A 137 -14.71 -11.43 -21.28
C LYS A 137 -15.00 -9.93 -21.08
N ASP A 138 -16.27 -9.60 -20.82
CA ASP A 138 -16.70 -8.22 -20.59
C ASP A 138 -16.16 -7.69 -19.24
N ASN A 139 -15.83 -8.58 -18.30
CA ASN A 139 -15.23 -8.22 -17.01
C ASN A 139 -13.71 -8.07 -17.06
N LEU A 140 -13.04 -8.49 -18.14
CA LEU A 140 -11.59 -8.44 -18.26
C LEU A 140 -11.04 -7.13 -18.84
N ALA A 141 -11.81 -6.45 -19.69
CA ALA A 141 -11.34 -5.27 -20.42
C ALA A 141 -11.02 -4.07 -19.51
N PHE A 142 -11.79 -3.90 -18.44
CA PHE A 142 -11.66 -2.77 -17.51
C PHE A 142 -10.45 -2.90 -16.56
N PRO A 143 -10.20 -4.06 -15.91
CA PRO A 143 -8.96 -4.28 -15.16
C PRO A 143 -7.70 -4.15 -16.01
N LEU A 144 -7.70 -4.69 -17.25
CA LEU A 144 -6.56 -4.64 -18.17
C LEU A 144 -6.15 -3.22 -18.56
N THR A 145 -7.13 -2.33 -18.77
CA THR A 145 -6.85 -0.92 -19.10
C THR A 145 -6.29 -0.18 -17.89
N LEU A 146 -6.84 -0.42 -16.70
CA LEU A 146 -6.37 0.16 -15.45
C LEU A 146 -4.95 -0.32 -15.09
N ASP A 147 -4.67 -1.61 -15.23
CA ASP A 147 -3.34 -2.20 -15.00
C ASP A 147 -2.34 -1.76 -16.05
N GLY A 148 -2.77 -1.56 -17.30
CA GLY A 148 -1.96 -0.92 -18.34
C GLY A 148 -1.53 0.50 -17.97
N CYS A 149 -2.45 1.30 -17.42
CA CYS A 149 -2.13 2.64 -16.91
C CYS A 149 -1.18 2.59 -15.71
N ASN A 150 -1.37 1.64 -14.79
CA ASN A 150 -0.50 1.45 -13.63
C ASN A 150 0.92 1.01 -14.06
N LEU A 151 1.04 0.09 -15.02
CA LEU A 151 2.31 -0.35 -15.58
C LEU A 151 3.03 0.76 -16.35
N ALA A 152 2.29 1.56 -17.15
CA ALA A 152 2.85 2.73 -17.81
C ALA A 152 3.33 3.77 -16.78
N GLY A 153 2.56 3.98 -15.71
CA GLY A 153 2.95 4.81 -14.57
C GLY A 153 4.21 4.31 -13.88
N LEU A 154 4.31 3.01 -13.60
CA LEU A 154 5.51 2.37 -13.04
C LEU A 154 6.71 2.50 -13.98
N ALA A 155 6.53 2.27 -15.28
CA ALA A 155 7.61 2.41 -16.27
C ALA A 155 8.12 3.86 -16.34
N LEU A 156 7.21 4.85 -16.34
CA LEU A 156 7.56 6.26 -16.27
C LEU A 156 8.26 6.62 -14.96
N LEU A 157 7.82 6.05 -13.84
CA LEU A 157 8.40 6.32 -12.53
C LEU A 157 9.78 5.66 -12.38
N LEU A 158 9.97 4.43 -12.87
CA LEU A 158 11.27 3.75 -12.93
C LEU A 158 12.23 4.46 -13.89
N TRP A 159 11.74 4.89 -15.06
CA TRP A 159 12.52 5.74 -15.97
C TRP A 159 12.90 7.04 -15.27
N HIS A 160 11.95 7.69 -14.58
CA HIS A 160 12.22 8.93 -13.86
C HIS A 160 13.25 8.72 -12.76
N ILE A 161 13.14 7.68 -11.92
CA ILE A 161 14.12 7.31 -10.87
C ILE A 161 15.50 7.03 -11.49
N SER A 162 15.53 6.25 -12.57
CA SER A 162 16.76 5.93 -13.31
C SER A 162 17.45 7.19 -13.82
N ASN A 163 16.67 8.14 -14.35
CA ASN A 163 17.14 9.41 -14.88
C ASN A 163 17.45 10.45 -13.78
N GLN A 164 16.78 10.37 -12.63
CA GLN A 164 16.86 11.27 -11.48
C GLN A 164 18.05 11.01 -10.55
N ARG A 165 18.94 10.06 -10.86
CA ARG A 165 20.26 9.93 -10.19
C ARG A 165 21.10 11.23 -10.20
N ARG A 166 20.65 12.31 -10.84
CA ARG A 166 21.32 13.61 -10.91
C ARG A 166 20.73 14.77 -10.08
N GLN A 167 19.49 14.76 -9.55
CA GLN A 167 18.97 15.90 -8.74
C GLN A 167 17.98 15.48 -7.64
N LEU A 168 18.32 15.75 -6.38
CA LEU A 168 17.69 15.17 -5.17
C LEU A 168 16.35 15.80 -4.72
N THR A 169 15.87 16.86 -5.37
CA THR A 169 14.85 17.75 -4.79
C THR A 169 13.44 17.64 -5.38
N ILE A 170 13.24 16.89 -6.47
CA ILE A 170 11.93 16.74 -7.14
C ILE A 170 11.15 15.51 -6.62
N GLY A 171 11.76 14.69 -5.76
CA GLY A 171 11.24 13.36 -5.40
C GLY A 171 9.92 13.32 -4.62
N PHE A 172 9.65 14.27 -3.72
CA PHE A 172 8.49 14.17 -2.83
C PHE A 172 7.16 14.55 -3.51
N SER A 173 7.14 15.60 -4.33
CA SER A 173 5.92 16.04 -5.01
C SER A 173 5.47 15.06 -6.10
N ALA A 174 6.42 14.54 -6.89
CA ALA A 174 6.13 13.50 -7.89
C ALA A 174 5.64 12.21 -7.24
N TRP A 175 6.25 11.80 -6.12
CA TRP A 175 5.80 10.65 -5.35
C TRP A 175 4.39 10.86 -4.76
N LEU A 176 4.11 12.04 -4.20
CA LEU A 176 2.79 12.36 -3.65
C LEU A 176 1.71 12.34 -4.73
N ILE A 177 2.00 12.87 -5.93
CA ILE A 177 1.06 12.82 -7.06
C ILE A 177 0.80 11.36 -7.47
N PHE A 178 1.84 10.54 -7.59
CA PHE A 178 1.69 9.12 -7.92
C PHE A 178 0.89 8.36 -6.85
N PHE A 179 1.15 8.65 -5.57
CA PHE A 179 0.40 8.09 -4.45
C PHE A 179 -1.07 8.51 -4.50
N ILE A 180 -1.37 9.79 -4.74
CA ILE A 180 -2.74 10.30 -4.87
C ILE A 180 -3.43 9.63 -6.07
N ILE A 181 -2.77 9.56 -7.23
CA ILE A 181 -3.33 8.87 -8.41
C ILE A 181 -3.61 7.42 -8.07
N THR A 182 -2.68 6.72 -7.44
CA THR A 182 -2.90 5.32 -7.02
C THR A 182 -4.06 5.19 -6.04
N CYS A 183 -4.13 6.05 -5.03
CA CYS A 183 -5.23 6.04 -4.05
C CYS A 183 -6.57 6.41 -4.69
N MET A 184 -6.59 7.31 -5.66
CA MET A 184 -7.77 7.65 -6.44
C MET A 184 -8.16 6.50 -7.36
N THR A 185 -7.22 5.83 -8.01
CA THR A 185 -7.46 4.63 -8.82
C THR A 185 -8.01 3.51 -7.93
N LEU A 186 -7.37 3.25 -6.79
CA LEU A 186 -7.79 2.23 -5.82
C LEU A 186 -9.16 2.58 -5.21
N GLY A 187 -9.36 3.84 -4.82
CA GLY A 187 -10.60 4.36 -4.28
C GLY A 187 -11.73 4.40 -5.31
N TYR A 188 -11.43 4.66 -6.58
CA TYR A 188 -12.37 4.57 -7.69
C TYR A 188 -12.70 3.11 -8.00
N THR A 189 -11.73 2.20 -7.98
CA THR A 189 -12.02 0.77 -8.10
C THR A 189 -12.83 0.27 -6.91
N LEU A 190 -12.52 0.68 -5.68
CA LEU A 190 -13.33 0.30 -4.51
C LEU A 190 -14.71 0.97 -4.55
N GLY A 191 -14.78 2.24 -4.96
CA GLY A 191 -15.99 3.06 -4.99
C GLY A 191 -16.96 2.68 -6.12
N THR A 192 -16.47 2.33 -7.30
CA THR A 192 -17.32 1.73 -8.36
C THR A 192 -17.84 0.35 -7.92
N GLN A 193 -17.12 -0.33 -7.03
CA GLN A 193 -17.51 -1.63 -6.47
C GLN A 193 -18.36 -1.54 -5.18
N ILE A 194 -18.38 -0.41 -4.48
CA ILE A 194 -19.18 -0.21 -3.25
C ILE A 194 -20.41 0.68 -3.54
N GLY A 195 -20.29 1.64 -4.47
CA GLY A 195 -21.22 2.74 -4.67
C GLY A 195 -22.11 2.68 -5.91
N LEU A 196 -21.87 1.78 -6.86
CA LEU A 196 -22.86 1.45 -7.90
C LEU A 196 -23.66 0.23 -7.44
N TYR A 197 -24.51 0.46 -6.43
CA TYR A 197 -25.66 -0.38 -6.16
C TYR A 197 -26.80 0.13 -7.06
N PRO A 198 -27.02 -0.44 -8.26
CA PRO A 198 -28.35 -0.32 -8.85
C PRO A 198 -29.32 -0.99 -7.87
N HIS A 199 -30.37 -0.25 -7.52
CA HIS A 199 -31.47 -0.74 -6.69
C HIS A 199 -32.14 -1.99 -7.33
N ASP A 200 -31.88 -2.24 -8.62
CA ASP A 200 -32.44 -3.32 -9.39
C ASP A 200 -31.55 -4.58 -9.42
N GLN A 201 -32.17 -5.73 -9.17
CA GLN A 201 -31.53 -7.00 -8.84
C GLN A 201 -30.84 -7.67 -10.04
N THR A 202 -31.17 -7.21 -11.25
CA THR A 202 -30.74 -7.76 -12.55
C THR A 202 -29.46 -7.13 -13.11
N GLU A 203 -29.06 -5.93 -12.65
CA GLU A 203 -27.77 -5.31 -13.00
C GLU A 203 -26.66 -5.58 -11.96
N ARG A 204 -26.99 -6.26 -10.84
CA ARG A 204 -26.03 -6.71 -9.83
C ARG A 204 -24.93 -7.61 -10.38
N ASP A 205 -25.19 -8.29 -11.49
CA ASP A 205 -24.33 -9.37 -11.96
C ASP A 205 -23.11 -8.89 -12.77
N HIS A 206 -23.11 -7.65 -13.29
CA HIS A 206 -22.11 -7.20 -14.26
C HIS A 206 -21.11 -6.15 -13.74
N ALA A 207 -21.44 -5.36 -12.72
CA ALA A 207 -20.57 -4.27 -12.27
C ALA A 207 -19.67 -4.62 -11.05
N LEU A 208 -19.93 -5.73 -10.36
CA LEU A 208 -19.44 -6.01 -8.99
C LEU A 208 -18.63 -7.31 -8.89
N ARG A 209 -17.45 -7.41 -9.50
CA ARG A 209 -16.64 -8.64 -9.43
C ARG A 209 -15.16 -8.43 -9.12
N LEU A 210 -14.76 -7.31 -8.50
CA LEU A 210 -13.42 -7.25 -7.89
C LEU A 210 -13.36 -8.08 -6.61
N PHE A 211 -14.47 -8.10 -5.85
CA PHE A 211 -14.64 -9.05 -4.77
C PHE A 211 -15.03 -10.41 -5.35
N PRO A 212 -14.32 -11.48 -4.97
CA PRO A 212 -14.75 -12.83 -5.30
C PRO A 212 -16.21 -13.02 -4.93
N GLN A 213 -17.04 -13.47 -5.88
CA GLN A 213 -18.40 -13.88 -5.57
C GLN A 213 -18.31 -15.17 -4.76
N THR A 214 -18.54 -15.05 -3.46
CA THR A 214 -18.51 -16.20 -2.55
C THR A 214 -19.85 -16.33 -1.85
N PRO A 215 -20.26 -17.55 -1.46
CA PRO A 215 -21.48 -17.74 -0.69
C PRO A 215 -21.34 -17.26 0.77
N TYR A 216 -20.14 -16.83 1.19
CA TYR A 216 -19.88 -16.40 2.56
C TYR A 216 -20.36 -14.98 2.80
N SER A 217 -20.89 -14.77 4.00
CA SER A 217 -21.33 -13.48 4.49
C SER A 217 -20.32 -12.92 5.48
N LEU A 218 -20.28 -11.59 5.64
CA LEU A 218 -19.54 -10.96 6.74
C LEU A 218 -20.11 -11.35 8.12
N GLY A 219 -21.33 -11.89 8.17
CA GLY A 219 -21.92 -12.45 9.38
C GLY A 219 -21.34 -13.81 9.79
N ASP A 220 -20.60 -14.48 8.91
CA ASP A 220 -19.94 -15.75 9.23
C ASP A 220 -18.75 -15.48 10.18
N ILE A 221 -18.59 -16.34 11.19
CA ILE A 221 -17.65 -16.11 12.30
C ILE A 221 -16.21 -16.00 11.79
N ASP A 222 -15.79 -16.85 10.86
CA ASP A 222 -14.46 -16.83 10.26
C ASP A 222 -14.19 -15.54 9.48
N GLN A 223 -15.19 -15.04 8.74
CA GLN A 223 -15.09 -13.78 7.99
C GLN A 223 -15.04 -12.57 8.93
N ALA A 224 -15.87 -12.54 9.97
CA ALA A 224 -15.85 -11.48 10.98
C ALA A 224 -14.51 -11.43 11.73
N VAL A 225 -13.97 -12.60 12.11
CA VAL A 225 -12.65 -12.71 12.74
C VAL A 225 -11.55 -12.19 11.80
N ALA A 226 -11.59 -12.56 10.52
CA ALA A 226 -10.63 -12.04 9.54
C ALA A 226 -10.66 -10.50 9.48
N VAL A 227 -11.83 -9.89 9.38
CA VAL A 227 -11.97 -8.42 9.40
C VAL A 227 -11.38 -7.84 10.69
N GLY A 228 -11.71 -8.42 11.85
CA GLY A 228 -11.20 -7.98 13.15
C GLY A 228 -9.66 -7.98 13.20
N ILE A 229 -9.03 -9.05 12.72
CA ILE A 229 -7.57 -9.16 12.62
C ILE A 229 -7.00 -8.08 11.69
N GLY A 230 -7.59 -7.89 10.51
CA GLY A 230 -7.15 -6.85 9.57
C GLY A 230 -7.19 -5.45 10.17
N VAL A 231 -8.30 -5.09 10.81
CA VAL A 231 -8.47 -3.79 11.48
C VAL A 231 -7.47 -3.61 12.60
N LEU A 232 -7.23 -4.64 13.43
CA LEU A 232 -6.22 -4.59 14.50
C LEU A 232 -4.81 -4.35 13.93
N THR A 233 -4.43 -5.07 12.88
CA THR A 233 -3.13 -4.87 12.20
C THR A 233 -2.96 -3.43 11.73
N LEU A 234 -4.00 -2.85 11.12
CA LEU A 234 -3.99 -1.46 10.68
C LEU A 234 -3.87 -0.47 11.86
N LEU A 235 -4.61 -0.70 12.95
CA LEU A 235 -4.56 0.14 14.15
C LEU A 235 -3.18 0.10 14.83
N PHE A 236 -2.55 -1.07 14.92
CA PHE A 236 -1.18 -1.19 15.44
C PHE A 236 -0.19 -0.45 14.56
N CYS A 237 -0.30 -0.56 13.23
CA CYS A 237 0.53 0.20 12.30
C CYS A 237 0.39 1.72 12.52
N VAL A 238 -0.85 2.23 12.63
CA VAL A 238 -1.10 3.65 12.90
C VAL A 238 -0.52 4.07 14.24
N ARG A 239 -0.69 3.25 15.28
CA ARG A 239 -0.11 3.49 16.60
C ARG A 239 1.41 3.62 16.51
N ASP A 240 2.08 2.70 15.81
CA ASP A 240 3.53 2.71 15.66
C ASP A 240 4.03 3.94 14.92
N ILE A 241 3.31 4.37 13.87
CA ILE A 241 3.57 5.64 13.18
C ILE A 241 3.43 6.83 14.13
N VAL A 242 2.36 6.87 14.93
CA VAL A 242 2.13 7.95 15.90
C VAL A 242 3.23 7.99 16.97
N LEU A 243 3.67 6.82 17.45
CA LEU A 243 4.76 6.71 18.43
C LEU A 243 6.10 7.14 17.83
N ASP A 244 6.42 6.73 16.61
CA ASP A 244 7.65 7.15 15.90
C ASP A 244 7.68 8.66 15.63
N VAL A 245 6.52 9.27 15.35
CA VAL A 245 6.40 10.72 15.16
C VAL A 245 6.50 11.48 16.48
N ARG A 246 5.97 10.94 17.58
CA ARG A 246 5.96 11.58 18.91
C ARG A 246 7.28 11.45 19.66
N THR A 247 8.00 10.35 19.48
CA THR A 247 9.25 10.11 20.19
C THR A 247 10.29 11.15 19.78
N SER A 248 10.70 11.98 20.73
CA SER A 248 11.79 12.90 20.49
C SER A 248 13.10 12.12 20.39
N VAL A 249 14.05 12.63 19.59
CA VAL A 249 15.39 12.02 19.52
C VAL A 249 16.06 12.00 20.89
N ASP A 250 15.71 12.98 21.74
CA ASP A 250 16.24 13.08 23.09
C ASP A 250 15.70 11.93 23.98
N ASP A 251 14.41 11.59 23.88
CA ASP A 251 13.83 10.45 24.61
C ASP A 251 14.41 9.11 24.17
N GLU A 252 14.68 8.96 22.87
CA GLU A 252 15.25 7.75 22.28
C GLU A 252 16.73 7.59 22.67
N PHE A 253 17.47 8.70 22.75
CA PHE A 253 18.83 8.73 23.26
C PHE A 253 18.89 8.38 24.75
N GLU A 254 17.99 8.93 25.58
CA GLU A 254 17.94 8.59 27.01
C GLU A 254 17.56 7.12 27.22
N HIS A 255 16.59 6.59 26.47
CA HIS A 255 16.26 5.15 26.52
C HIS A 255 17.41 4.26 26.08
N TRP A 256 18.16 4.66 25.05
CA TRP A 256 19.35 3.94 24.61
C TRP A 256 20.43 3.94 25.71
N LYS A 257 20.66 5.10 26.33
CA LYS A 257 21.64 5.26 27.41
C LYS A 257 21.31 4.39 28.62
N VAL A 258 20.05 4.35 29.04
CA VAL A 258 19.60 3.48 30.15
C VAL A 258 19.87 2.01 29.83
N ARG A 259 19.52 1.55 28.62
CA ARG A 259 19.82 0.17 28.18
C ARG A 259 21.30 -0.17 28.19
N CYS A 260 22.14 0.74 27.72
CA CYS A 260 23.59 0.54 27.78
C CYS A 260 24.09 0.41 29.22
N MET A 261 23.50 1.14 30.17
CA MET A 261 23.89 1.01 31.58
C MET A 261 23.46 -0.33 32.17
N ASP A 262 22.22 -0.77 31.93
CA ASP A 262 21.71 -2.07 32.39
C ASP A 262 22.56 -3.24 31.83
N ASP A 263 22.89 -3.17 30.54
CA ASP A 263 23.68 -4.18 29.85
C ASP A 263 25.12 -4.23 30.41
N ILE A 264 25.75 -3.08 30.69
CA ILE A 264 27.08 -3.00 31.35
C ILE A 264 27.03 -3.64 32.75
N GLU A 265 25.98 -3.36 33.53
CA GLU A 265 25.79 -3.94 34.86
C GLU A 265 25.61 -5.46 34.81
N SER A 266 25.03 -5.98 33.74
CA SER A 266 24.85 -7.42 33.51
C SER A 266 26.13 -8.18 33.09
N GLY A 267 27.22 -7.46 32.78
CA GLY A 267 28.55 -8.04 32.51
C GLY A 267 28.76 -8.60 31.10
N ASN A 268 27.91 -8.26 30.13
CA ASN A 268 27.88 -8.87 28.80
C ASN A 268 28.61 -8.02 27.71
N THR A 269 29.84 -7.61 27.98
CA THR A 269 30.45 -6.42 27.35
C THR A 269 30.92 -6.54 25.89
N GLU A 270 31.25 -7.73 25.39
CA GLU A 270 31.99 -7.83 24.11
C GLU A 270 31.07 -7.87 22.87
N VAL A 271 29.97 -8.62 22.91
CA VAL A 271 29.00 -8.70 21.80
C VAL A 271 28.11 -7.45 21.75
N GLU A 272 27.92 -6.77 22.88
CA GLU A 272 27.00 -5.64 23.02
C GLU A 272 27.60 -4.30 22.59
N THR A 273 28.92 -4.11 22.67
CA THR A 273 29.58 -2.87 22.22
C THR A 273 29.33 -2.58 20.74
N LEU A 274 29.35 -3.60 19.87
CA LEU A 274 29.02 -3.43 18.45
C LEU A 274 27.55 -3.03 18.25
N ARG A 275 26.66 -3.62 19.04
CA ARG A 275 25.21 -3.32 19.01
C ARG A 275 24.93 -1.89 19.49
N TRP A 276 25.56 -1.45 20.58
CA TRP A 276 25.44 -0.10 21.09
C TRP A 276 25.98 0.93 20.10
N LYS A 277 27.13 0.65 19.47
CA LYS A 277 27.70 1.54 18.45
C LYS A 277 26.75 1.71 17.26
N THR A 278 26.17 0.60 16.77
CA THR A 278 25.20 0.64 15.67
C THR A 278 23.96 1.44 16.05
N ALA A 279 23.42 1.23 17.26
CA ALA A 279 22.27 1.99 17.75
C ALA A 279 22.57 3.48 17.93
N LEU A 280 23.75 3.83 18.44
CA LEU A 280 24.19 5.22 18.58
C LEU A 280 24.35 5.91 17.22
N GLU A 281 24.88 5.23 16.22
CA GLU A 281 25.00 5.75 14.85
C GLU A 281 23.62 6.07 14.25
N VAL A 282 22.61 5.24 14.50
CA VAL A 282 21.22 5.49 14.10
C VAL A 282 20.65 6.73 14.80
N ILE A 283 20.83 6.83 16.13
CA ILE A 283 20.35 7.97 16.91
C ILE A 283 21.04 9.28 16.47
N ASP A 284 22.35 9.27 16.25
CA ASP A 284 23.09 10.45 15.79
C ASP A 284 22.70 10.87 14.37
N LYS A 285 22.43 9.90 13.47
CA LYS A 285 21.86 10.19 12.15
C LYS A 285 20.47 10.83 12.27
N LYS A 286 19.61 10.33 13.17
CA LYS A 286 18.28 10.88 13.46
C LYS A 286 18.38 12.30 14.02
N ALA A 287 19.30 12.54 14.96
CA ALA A 287 19.60 13.83 15.56
C ALA A 287 20.07 14.85 14.52
N ARG A 288 21.01 14.47 13.64
CA ARG A 288 21.50 15.33 12.56
C ARG A 288 20.38 15.74 11.61
N PHE A 289 19.53 14.81 11.20
CA PHE A 289 18.37 15.13 10.37
C PHE A 289 17.41 16.11 11.05
N GLN A 290 17.08 15.89 12.34
CA GLN A 290 16.23 16.81 13.09
C GLN A 290 16.86 18.20 13.24
N ARG A 291 18.18 18.29 13.48
CA ARG A 291 18.90 19.57 13.53
C ARG A 291 18.85 20.30 12.20
N THR A 292 19.05 19.61 11.07
CA THR A 292 18.95 20.19 9.73
C THR A 292 17.54 20.70 9.46
N ARG A 293 16.50 19.95 9.85
CA ARG A 293 15.10 20.38 9.71
C ARG A 293 14.75 21.57 10.61
N LYS A 294 15.24 21.60 11.86
CA LYS A 294 15.08 22.76 12.75
C LYS A 294 15.77 24.00 12.17
N ARG A 295 16.98 23.86 11.59
CA ARG A 295 17.68 24.94 10.89
C ARG A 295 16.92 25.43 9.66
N HIS A 296 16.35 24.53 8.86
CA HIS A 296 15.53 24.90 7.70
C HIS A 296 14.30 25.71 8.11
N ARG A 297 13.52 25.22 9.09
CA ARG A 297 12.37 25.95 9.62
C ARG A 297 12.75 27.29 10.24
N LYS A 298 13.92 27.35 10.89
CA LYS A 298 14.44 28.61 11.42
C LYS A 298 14.76 29.58 10.29
N ARG A 299 15.46 29.14 9.22
CA ARG A 299 15.74 29.97 8.04
C ARG A 299 14.46 30.45 7.35
N GLU A 300 13.46 29.58 7.20
CA GLU A 300 12.15 29.98 6.66
C GLU A 300 11.52 31.05 7.55
N ARG A 301 11.51 30.84 8.88
CA ARG A 301 11.00 31.84 9.82
C ARG A 301 11.77 33.16 9.75
N ASP A 302 13.10 33.10 9.74
CA ASP A 302 13.96 34.29 9.65
C ASP A 302 13.73 35.02 8.31
N GLN A 303 13.52 34.29 7.20
CA GLN A 303 13.13 34.87 5.90
C GLN A 303 11.74 35.52 5.95
N TRP A 304 10.78 34.86 6.61
CA TRP A 304 9.45 35.41 6.85
C TRP A 304 9.48 36.68 7.71
N GLU A 305 10.30 36.70 8.76
CA GLU A 305 10.49 37.85 9.64
C GLU A 305 11.23 39.01 8.97
N ALA A 306 12.12 38.71 8.02
CA ALA A 306 12.85 39.70 7.23
C ALA A 306 12.00 40.36 6.12
N LEU A 307 10.82 39.82 5.79
CA LEU A 307 9.94 40.46 4.80
C LEU A 307 9.43 41.82 5.31
N PRO A 308 9.25 42.82 4.42
CA PRO A 308 8.59 44.07 4.77
C PRO A 308 7.18 43.83 5.34
N GLU A 309 6.76 44.60 6.34
CA GLU A 309 5.44 44.40 6.99
C GLU A 309 4.26 44.43 6.01
N GLY A 310 4.32 45.25 4.96
CA GLY A 310 3.30 45.25 3.91
C GLY A 310 3.18 43.91 3.18
N LEU A 311 4.29 43.23 2.93
CA LEU A 311 4.31 41.89 2.31
C LEU A 311 3.83 40.81 3.28
N LYS A 312 4.20 40.91 4.57
CA LYS A 312 3.70 39.99 5.60
C LYS A 312 2.18 40.04 5.71
N VAL A 313 1.59 41.24 5.68
CA VAL A 313 0.13 41.40 5.70
C VAL A 313 -0.51 40.79 4.45
N VAL A 314 0.05 41.01 3.26
CA VAL A 314 -0.46 40.41 2.01
C VAL A 314 -0.41 38.89 2.07
N PHE A 315 0.72 38.31 2.49
CA PHE A 315 0.86 36.87 2.63
C PHE A 315 -0.07 36.28 3.68
N LYS A 316 -0.19 36.93 4.84
CA LYS A 316 -1.14 36.52 5.89
C LYS A 316 -2.58 36.55 5.37
N HIS A 317 -2.94 37.58 4.59
CA HIS A 317 -4.26 37.67 3.99
C HIS A 317 -4.49 36.61 2.91
N LEU A 318 -3.46 36.24 2.15
CA LEU A 318 -3.51 35.12 1.20
C LEU A 318 -3.64 33.76 1.90
N GLU A 319 -2.97 33.56 3.04
CA GLU A 319 -3.14 32.37 3.89
C GLU A 319 -4.54 32.32 4.50
N GLU A 320 -5.04 33.42 5.06
CA GLU A 320 -6.40 33.50 5.60
C GLU A 320 -7.47 33.26 4.52
N LYS A 321 -7.24 33.74 3.29
CA LYS A 321 -8.14 33.50 2.15
C LYS A 321 -8.06 32.06 1.65
N ARG A 322 -6.88 31.42 1.70
CA ARG A 322 -6.69 30.00 1.38
C ARG A 322 -7.38 29.10 2.40
N ASP A 323 -7.20 29.38 3.70
CA ASP A 323 -7.87 28.65 4.78
C ASP A 323 -9.39 28.90 4.78
N GLY A 324 -9.81 30.12 4.43
CA GLY A 324 -11.21 30.48 4.20
C GLY A 324 -11.84 29.66 3.07
N SER A 325 -11.17 29.55 1.92
CA SER A 325 -11.64 28.69 0.81
C SER A 325 -11.68 27.21 1.20
N SER A 326 -10.72 26.72 1.99
CA SER A 326 -10.73 25.33 2.49
C SER A 326 -11.89 25.07 3.47
N ARG A 327 -12.25 26.05 4.30
CA ARG A 327 -13.39 25.96 5.23
C ARG A 327 -14.73 26.08 4.51
N ILE A 328 -14.81 26.87 3.44
CA ILE A 328 -16.01 26.97 2.60
C ILE A 328 -16.20 25.66 1.82
N ALA A 329 -15.13 25.07 1.28
CA ALA A 329 -15.20 23.75 0.64
C ALA A 329 -15.70 22.67 1.63
N ALA A 330 -15.14 22.61 2.84
CA ALA A 330 -15.59 21.67 3.88
C ALA A 330 -17.04 21.90 4.32
N ARG A 331 -17.51 23.16 4.40
CA ARG A 331 -18.93 23.47 4.71
C ARG A 331 -19.88 23.16 3.56
N LEU A 332 -19.44 23.28 2.31
CA LEU A 332 -20.22 22.89 1.13
C LEU A 332 -20.37 21.37 1.04
N GLU A 333 -19.35 20.63 1.47
CA GLU A 333 -19.39 19.17 1.64
C GLU A 333 -20.36 18.75 2.77
N GLU A 334 -20.30 19.41 3.94
CA GLU A 334 -21.21 19.13 5.07
C GLU A 334 -22.68 19.53 4.79
N SER A 335 -22.92 20.46 3.86
CA SER A 335 -24.29 20.90 3.48
C SER A 335 -24.89 20.12 2.31
N GLY A 336 -24.20 19.10 1.79
CA GLY A 336 -24.69 18.22 0.73
C GLY A 336 -24.86 18.92 -0.64
N PHE A 337 -24.13 20.01 -0.86
CA PHE A 337 -24.13 20.76 -2.13
C PHE A 337 -23.07 20.26 -3.13
N LEU A 338 -22.21 19.34 -2.70
CA LEU A 338 -21.23 18.58 -3.47
C LEU A 338 -21.42 17.09 -3.16
#